data_AF-A0A0F8Z6I6-F1
#
_entry.id   AF-A0A0F8Z6I6-F1
#
_cell.length_a   1.000
_cell.length_b   1.000
_cell.length_c   1.000
_cell.angle_alpha   90.00
_cell.angle_beta   90.00
_cell.angle_gamma   90.00
#
_symmetry.space_group_name_H-M   'P 1'
#
loop_
_entity.id
_entity.type
_entity.pdbx_description
1 polymer ?
#
loop_
_entity_poly.entity_id
_entity_poly.type
_entity_poly.pdbx_seq_one_letter_code
_entity_poly.pdbx_strand_id
1 'polypeptide(L)'
;QGHPLYLRYLIDLVNSGLTKKELSDFPLIDGTIRNYYDLLWSQLKNDEAAVNLLAIVARLRWGIPISFFSEILNKSEQAILISTHSRIKHLLLNENETTVYHSSFSDFLVEKTQLLEKSIQLRLFEFCEKNQKSQYGLLNLIYHGLKIENDDKSHVILLCNQSWVDKCVLQGVEPDTLQIDIHKTLEAATLLGDLAETVRILLLSQRINFRYSVLFAQSASLTAGALISIGKQEEVLQHVVRYGQLIIPPQESFKIVLHLSNEEANQEALNLTRTTEMFIEDKFENLLSGDGIPYDEFMNFFSLYSQLFMLKTRLGDESAYKKFVNFQLYWSEVISSNAKNKEYSDAFKNEMVANSQATAMCLL
;
A
#
# COMPACT_ATOMS: atom_id res chain seq x y z
N GLN A 1 -24.44 -3.57 -15.68
CA GLN A 1 -23.32 -4.53 -15.66
C GLN A 1 -22.22 -3.91 -14.80
N GLY A 2 -21.78 -4.62 -13.77
CA GLY A 2 -21.12 -4.01 -12.61
C GLY A 2 -19.61 -4.01 -12.71
N HIS A 3 -19.03 -2.90 -13.16
CA HIS A 3 -17.63 -2.60 -12.82
C HIS A 3 -17.65 -1.88 -11.45
N PRO A 4 -17.18 -2.49 -10.35
CA PRO A 4 -17.32 -1.92 -9.01
C PRO A 4 -16.75 -0.50 -8.88
N LEU A 5 -15.65 -0.22 -9.57
CA LEU A 5 -15.05 1.12 -9.64
C LEU A 5 -15.99 2.15 -10.26
N TYR A 6 -16.68 1.79 -11.34
CA TYR A 6 -17.58 2.71 -12.02
C TYR A 6 -18.82 3.01 -11.19
N LEU A 7 -19.37 1.99 -10.52
CA LEU A 7 -20.46 2.18 -9.57
C LEU A 7 -20.05 3.13 -8.44
N ARG A 8 -18.82 2.98 -7.91
CA ARG A 8 -18.30 3.88 -6.88
C ARG A 8 -18.15 5.32 -7.37
N TYR A 9 -17.62 5.53 -8.58
CA TYR A 9 -17.58 6.87 -9.20
C TYR A 9 -18.97 7.50 -9.32
N LEU A 10 -19.96 6.73 -9.78
CA LEU A 10 -21.34 7.23 -9.88
C LEU A 10 -21.93 7.58 -8.51
N ILE A 11 -21.66 6.78 -7.48
CA ILE A 11 -22.08 7.05 -6.10
C ILE A 11 -21.44 8.34 -5.58
N ASP A 12 -20.13 8.52 -5.75
CA ASP A 12 -19.40 9.70 -5.27
C ASP A 12 -19.88 10.97 -6.00
N LEU A 13 -20.17 10.87 -7.31
CA LEU A 13 -20.73 11.96 -8.10
C LEU A 13 -22.15 12.34 -7.65
N VAL A 14 -23.02 11.36 -7.38
CA VAL A 14 -24.34 11.59 -6.78
C VAL A 14 -24.21 12.29 -5.43
N ASN A 15 -23.30 11.82 -4.57
CA ASN A 15 -23.05 12.39 -3.26
C ASN A 15 -22.49 13.83 -3.34
N SER A 16 -21.78 14.16 -4.43
CA SER A 16 -21.28 15.52 -4.72
C SER A 16 -22.35 16.49 -5.25
N GLY A 17 -23.59 16.01 -5.46
CA GLY A 17 -24.73 16.84 -5.86
C GLY A 17 -25.06 16.85 -7.35
N LEU A 18 -24.52 15.91 -8.15
CA LEU A 18 -24.90 15.78 -9.57
C LEU A 18 -26.39 15.48 -9.73
N THR A 19 -27.01 16.11 -10.73
CA THR A 19 -28.42 15.91 -11.07
C THR A 19 -28.64 14.63 -11.89
N LYS A 20 -29.87 14.09 -11.82
CA LYS A 20 -30.27 12.90 -12.59
C LYS A 20 -30.06 13.05 -14.11
N LYS A 21 -30.09 14.27 -14.63
CA LYS A 21 -29.89 14.58 -16.05
C LYS A 21 -28.41 14.52 -16.44
N GLU A 22 -27.52 14.97 -15.57
CA GLU A 22 -26.07 14.85 -15.78
C GLU A 22 -25.62 13.38 -15.69
N LEU A 23 -26.26 12.59 -14.82
CA LEU A 23 -26.03 11.14 -14.73
C LEU A 23 -26.45 10.38 -16.01
N SER A 24 -27.43 10.87 -16.77
CA SER A 24 -27.83 10.21 -18.03
C SER A 24 -26.86 10.44 -19.19
N ASP A 25 -25.93 11.38 -19.07
CA ASP A 25 -24.90 11.65 -20.07
C ASP A 25 -23.68 10.72 -19.93
N PHE A 26 -23.64 9.92 -18.86
CA PHE A 26 -22.57 8.96 -18.61
C PHE A 26 -22.68 7.74 -19.54
N PRO A 27 -21.55 7.23 -20.06
CA PRO A 27 -21.56 6.19 -21.06
C PRO A 27 -21.99 4.86 -20.43
N LEU A 28 -22.70 4.05 -21.22
CA LEU A 28 -22.91 2.65 -20.87
C LEU A 28 -21.57 1.93 -20.97
N ILE A 29 -21.09 1.40 -19.84
CA ILE A 29 -19.86 0.62 -19.80
C ILE A 29 -20.20 -0.85 -20.05
N ASP A 30 -19.75 -1.36 -21.19
CA ASP A 30 -19.77 -2.79 -21.52
C ASP A 30 -18.53 -3.48 -20.93
N GLY A 31 -18.48 -3.54 -19.59
CA GLY A 31 -17.40 -4.20 -18.84
C GLY A 31 -16.04 -3.49 -18.80
N THR A 32 -15.73 -2.55 -19.70
CA THR A 32 -14.41 -1.89 -19.75
C THR A 32 -14.41 -0.45 -19.22
N ILE A 33 -13.78 -0.22 -18.06
CA ILE A 33 -13.58 1.14 -17.49
C ILE A 33 -12.87 2.11 -18.46
N ARG A 34 -12.13 1.58 -19.44
CA ARG A 34 -11.43 2.34 -20.47
C ARG A 34 -12.35 3.27 -21.28
N ASN A 35 -13.59 2.85 -21.58
CA ASN A 35 -14.55 3.71 -22.30
C ASN A 35 -14.90 4.99 -21.52
N TYR A 36 -14.95 4.90 -20.19
CA TYR A 36 -15.15 6.06 -19.33
C TYR A 36 -13.92 6.96 -19.33
N TYR A 37 -12.72 6.39 -19.26
CA TYR A 37 -11.48 7.17 -19.35
C TYR A 37 -11.31 7.88 -20.70
N ASP A 38 -11.69 7.24 -21.81
CA ASP A 38 -11.67 7.89 -23.13
C ASP A 38 -12.69 9.04 -23.23
N LEU A 39 -13.85 8.93 -22.57
CA LEU A 39 -14.80 10.04 -22.46
C LEU A 39 -14.19 11.21 -21.66
N LEU A 40 -13.63 10.95 -20.48
CA LEU A 40 -12.95 11.98 -19.68
C LEU A 40 -11.82 12.64 -20.48
N TRP A 41 -11.02 11.84 -21.17
CA TRP A 41 -9.95 12.33 -22.03
C TRP A 41 -10.45 13.23 -23.15
N SER A 42 -11.58 12.90 -23.77
CA SER A 42 -12.17 13.72 -24.84
C SER A 42 -12.54 15.13 -24.37
N GLN A 43 -12.90 15.28 -23.10
CA GLN A 43 -13.21 16.56 -22.45
C GLN A 43 -11.93 17.30 -22.02
N LEU A 44 -10.91 16.56 -21.57
CA LEU A 44 -9.66 17.12 -21.05
C LEU A 44 -8.64 17.53 -22.13
N LYS A 45 -8.58 16.81 -23.25
CA LYS A 45 -7.48 16.92 -24.23
C LYS A 45 -7.24 18.31 -24.82
N ASN A 46 -8.25 19.18 -24.78
CA ASN A 46 -8.15 20.56 -25.29
C ASN A 46 -7.71 21.56 -24.21
N ASP A 47 -7.64 21.15 -22.94
CA ASP A 47 -7.13 21.94 -21.82
C ASP A 47 -5.66 21.54 -21.57
N GLU A 48 -4.75 22.18 -22.30
CA GLU A 48 -3.31 21.90 -22.22
C GLU A 48 -2.76 22.01 -20.79
N ALA A 49 -3.28 22.96 -20.00
CA ALA A 49 -2.88 23.14 -18.61
C ALA A 49 -3.28 21.95 -17.75
N ALA A 50 -4.54 21.50 -17.85
CA ALA A 50 -5.03 20.34 -17.13
C ALA A 50 -4.28 19.06 -17.54
N VAL A 51 -4.09 18.86 -18.84
CA VAL A 51 -3.35 17.70 -19.37
C VAL A 51 -1.91 17.70 -18.85
N ASN A 52 -1.22 18.84 -18.87
CA ASN A 52 0.15 18.93 -18.39
C ASN A 52 0.26 18.66 -16.87
N LEU A 53 -0.61 19.25 -16.05
CA LEU A 53 -0.60 18.99 -14.61
C LEU A 53 -0.89 17.50 -14.31
N LEU A 54 -1.91 16.92 -14.93
CA LEU A 54 -2.24 15.51 -14.79
C LEU A 54 -1.12 14.59 -15.28
N ALA A 55 -0.39 14.98 -16.34
CA ALA A 55 0.75 14.23 -16.86
C ALA A 55 1.90 14.18 -15.84
N ILE A 56 2.16 15.28 -15.11
CA ILE A 56 3.16 15.31 -14.05
C ILE A 56 2.67 14.48 -12.87
N VAL A 57 1.43 14.69 -12.43
CA VAL A 57 0.81 13.98 -11.31
C VAL A 57 0.85 12.47 -11.50
N ALA A 58 0.51 11.96 -12.68
CA ALA A 58 0.49 10.53 -12.98
C ALA A 58 1.90 9.88 -12.94
N ARG A 59 2.98 10.67 -12.96
CA ARG A 59 4.38 10.20 -12.95
C ARG A 59 5.05 10.31 -11.59
N LEU A 60 4.42 10.98 -10.62
CA LEU A 60 4.88 10.98 -9.23
C LEU A 60 4.83 9.54 -8.69
N ARG A 61 5.77 9.18 -7.81
CA ARG A 61 5.78 7.85 -7.19
C ARG A 61 4.60 7.62 -6.24
N TRP A 62 4.13 8.69 -5.58
CA TRP A 62 2.91 8.74 -4.78
C TRP A 62 2.35 10.17 -4.78
N GLY A 63 1.11 10.33 -4.32
CA GLY A 63 0.47 11.63 -4.20
C GLY A 63 1.14 12.51 -3.14
N ILE A 64 1.30 13.80 -3.45
CA ILE A 64 1.92 14.79 -2.59
C ILE A 64 0.95 15.95 -2.35
N PRO A 65 1.09 16.70 -1.24
CA PRO A 65 0.28 17.89 -1.01
C PRO A 65 0.38 18.88 -2.16
N ILE A 66 -0.73 19.53 -2.53
CA ILE A 66 -0.77 20.52 -3.62
C ILE A 66 0.19 21.70 -3.35
N SER A 67 0.39 22.06 -2.08
CA SER A 67 1.39 23.05 -1.66
C SER A 67 2.80 22.66 -2.08
N PHE A 68 3.20 21.41 -1.82
CA PHE A 68 4.51 20.89 -2.23
C PHE A 68 4.59 20.68 -3.74
N PHE A 69 3.50 20.24 -4.39
CA PHE A 69 3.44 20.10 -5.83
C PHE A 69 3.76 21.40 -6.56
N SER A 70 3.34 22.56 -6.01
CA SER A 70 3.66 23.87 -6.58
C SER A 70 5.16 24.13 -6.72
N GLU A 71 6.00 23.54 -5.87
CA GLU A 71 7.47 23.69 -5.91
C GLU A 71 8.10 22.93 -7.10
N ILE A 72 7.42 21.88 -7.59
CA ILE A 72 7.83 21.13 -8.78
C ILE A 72 7.49 21.93 -10.05
N LEU A 73 6.42 22.75 -9.99
CA LEU A 73 5.88 23.51 -11.11
C LEU A 73 6.77 24.70 -11.52
N ASN A 74 6.69 25.09 -12.78
CA ASN A 74 7.41 26.24 -13.31
C ASN A 74 6.55 27.49 -13.08
N LYS A 75 7.12 28.68 -13.24
CA LYS A 75 6.41 29.94 -12.93
C LYS A 75 5.07 30.09 -13.69
N SER A 76 4.99 29.61 -14.93
CA SER A 76 3.76 29.69 -15.73
C SER A 76 2.69 28.72 -15.22
N GLU A 77 3.09 27.49 -14.89
CA GLU A 77 2.19 26.47 -14.34
C GLU A 77 1.73 26.83 -12.92
N GLN A 78 2.61 27.40 -12.09
CA GLN A 78 2.25 27.91 -10.76
C GLN A 78 1.16 28.98 -10.84
N ALA A 79 1.24 29.90 -11.81
CA ALA A 79 0.27 30.98 -11.99
C ALA A 79 -1.14 30.46 -12.32
N ILE A 80 -1.24 29.29 -12.95
CA ILE A 80 -2.52 28.68 -13.35
C ILE A 80 -2.91 27.48 -12.48
N LEU A 81 -2.11 27.14 -11.47
CA LEU A 81 -2.31 25.94 -10.65
C LEU A 81 -3.69 25.93 -9.99
N ILE A 82 -4.07 27.01 -9.29
CA ILE A 82 -5.33 27.05 -8.54
C ILE A 82 -6.54 26.93 -9.47
N SER A 83 -6.53 27.64 -10.60
CA SER A 83 -7.63 27.63 -11.55
C SER A 83 -7.72 26.35 -12.37
N THR A 84 -6.60 25.63 -12.53
CA THR A 84 -6.57 24.33 -13.22
C THR A 84 -6.92 23.20 -12.26
N HIS A 85 -6.40 23.26 -11.03
CA HIS A 85 -6.71 22.32 -9.94
C HIS A 85 -8.21 22.27 -9.67
N SER A 86 -8.89 23.42 -9.60
CA SER A 86 -10.35 23.45 -9.41
C SER A 86 -11.13 22.71 -10.50
N ARG A 87 -10.59 22.64 -11.73
CA ARG A 87 -11.17 21.87 -12.84
C ARG A 87 -10.89 20.39 -12.75
N ILE A 88 -9.72 19.98 -12.26
CA ILE A 88 -9.29 18.56 -12.23
C ILE A 88 -9.46 17.86 -10.88
N LYS A 89 -9.78 18.58 -9.79
CA LYS A 89 -9.82 18.03 -8.42
C LYS A 89 -10.74 16.81 -8.25
N HIS A 90 -11.79 16.72 -9.05
CA HIS A 90 -12.73 15.59 -9.05
C HIS A 90 -12.12 14.27 -9.58
N LEU A 91 -10.95 14.34 -10.23
CA LEU A 91 -10.17 13.20 -10.71
C LEU A 91 -9.16 12.70 -9.68
N LEU A 92 -8.98 13.46 -8.59
CA LEU A 92 -8.07 13.17 -7.50
C LEU A 92 -8.82 12.49 -6.36
N LEU A 93 -8.10 11.71 -5.55
CA LEU A 93 -8.65 11.05 -4.38
C LEU A 93 -9.09 12.04 -3.31
N ASN A 94 -8.35 13.14 -3.16
CA ASN A 94 -8.55 14.18 -2.16
C ASN A 94 -8.25 15.55 -2.78
N GLU A 95 -8.97 16.60 -2.36
CA GLU A 95 -8.83 17.94 -2.95
C GLU A 95 -7.49 18.63 -2.62
N ASN A 96 -6.75 18.15 -1.62
CA ASN A 96 -5.53 18.80 -1.11
C ASN A 96 -4.22 18.09 -1.49
N GLU A 97 -4.29 16.99 -2.24
CA GLU A 97 -3.13 16.22 -2.69
C GLU A 97 -3.27 15.79 -4.15
N THR A 98 -2.17 15.33 -4.73
CA THR A 98 -2.11 14.90 -6.12
C THR A 98 -2.45 13.42 -6.34
N THR A 99 -2.89 12.69 -5.32
CA THR A 99 -3.23 11.26 -5.48
C THR A 99 -4.34 11.11 -6.51
N VAL A 100 -4.08 10.43 -7.62
CA VAL A 100 -5.12 10.09 -8.61
C VAL A 100 -6.04 9.04 -8.00
N TYR A 101 -7.35 9.19 -8.21
CA TYR A 101 -8.37 8.35 -7.57
C TYR A 101 -8.15 6.84 -7.78
N HIS A 102 -7.63 6.42 -8.94
CA HIS A 102 -7.32 5.01 -9.20
C HIS A 102 -6.06 4.84 -10.07
N SER A 103 -5.25 3.83 -9.76
CA SER A 103 -3.99 3.53 -10.47
C SER A 103 -4.21 3.32 -11.98
N SER A 104 -5.27 2.60 -12.37
CA SER A 104 -5.56 2.39 -13.80
C SER A 104 -5.88 3.68 -14.57
N PHE A 105 -6.32 4.75 -13.90
CA PHE A 105 -6.48 6.05 -14.54
C PHE A 105 -5.13 6.76 -14.67
N SER A 106 -4.23 6.66 -13.68
CA SER A 106 -2.84 7.10 -13.84
C SER A 106 -2.16 6.40 -15.02
N ASP A 107 -2.31 5.08 -15.15
CA ASP A 107 -1.73 4.32 -16.26
C ASP A 107 -2.28 4.81 -17.61
N PHE A 108 -3.59 5.06 -17.67
CA PHE A 108 -4.23 5.64 -18.85
C PHE A 108 -3.69 7.04 -19.17
N LEU A 109 -3.49 7.91 -18.16
CA LEU A 109 -2.91 9.24 -18.35
C LEU A 109 -1.47 9.15 -18.85
N VAL A 110 -0.66 8.23 -18.31
CA VAL A 110 0.71 7.97 -18.78
C VAL A 110 0.70 7.54 -20.25
N GLU A 111 -0.19 6.63 -20.64
CA GLU A 111 -0.38 6.20 -22.04
C GLU A 111 -0.71 7.39 -22.96
N LYS A 112 -1.72 8.20 -22.60
CA LYS A 112 -2.15 9.34 -23.43
C LYS A 112 -1.13 10.48 -23.48
N THR A 113 -0.24 10.56 -22.50
CA THR A 113 0.76 11.64 -22.37
C THR A 113 2.19 11.13 -22.55
N GLN A 114 2.37 10.00 -23.24
CA GLN A 114 3.69 9.36 -23.43
C GLN A 114 4.73 10.32 -24.04
N LEU A 115 4.32 11.23 -24.92
CA LEU A 115 5.21 12.23 -25.52
C LEU A 115 5.85 13.18 -24.49
N LEU A 116 5.29 13.28 -23.29
CA LEU A 116 5.81 14.10 -22.18
C LEU A 116 6.71 13.30 -21.22
N GLU A 117 6.88 11.99 -21.41
CA GLU A 117 7.62 11.12 -20.47
C GLU A 117 9.02 11.67 -20.19
N LYS A 118 9.82 11.84 -21.23
CA LYS A 118 11.21 12.27 -21.11
C LYS A 118 11.36 13.62 -20.42
N SER A 119 10.56 14.62 -20.82
CA SER A 119 10.65 15.98 -20.26
C SER A 119 10.20 16.04 -18.81
N ILE A 120 9.14 15.30 -18.45
CA ILE A 120 8.63 15.23 -17.08
C ILE A 120 9.61 14.46 -16.18
N GLN A 121 10.11 13.30 -16.59
CA GLN A 121 11.06 12.54 -15.77
C GLN A 121 12.36 13.32 -15.52
N LEU A 122 12.88 14.00 -16.55
CA LEU A 122 14.06 14.85 -16.40
C LEU A 122 13.81 15.97 -15.38
N ARG A 123 12.68 16.66 -15.50
CA ARG A 123 12.28 17.71 -14.55
C ARG A 123 12.16 17.20 -13.12
N LEU A 124 11.49 16.05 -12.92
CA LEU A 124 11.30 15.45 -11.60
C LEU A 124 12.65 15.03 -11.00
N PHE A 125 13.54 14.47 -11.81
CA PHE A 125 14.91 14.15 -11.41
C PHE A 125 15.69 15.39 -10.99
N GLU A 126 15.71 16.45 -11.81
CA GLU A 126 16.39 17.71 -11.48
C GLU A 126 15.84 18.37 -10.20
N PHE A 127 14.52 18.28 -9.99
CA PHE A 127 13.91 18.74 -8.75
C PHE A 127 14.41 17.92 -7.55
N CYS A 128 14.42 16.59 -7.66
CA CYS A 128 14.90 15.70 -6.59
C CYS A 128 16.37 15.94 -6.27
N GLU A 129 17.21 16.13 -7.29
CA GLU A 129 18.64 16.37 -7.14
C GLU A 129 18.92 17.65 -6.35
N LYS A 130 18.15 18.72 -6.61
CA LYS A 130 18.26 20.01 -5.90
C LYS A 130 17.67 19.96 -4.49
N ASN A 131 16.75 19.05 -4.22
CA ASN A 131 15.94 19.01 -3.00
C ASN A 131 16.16 17.75 -2.14
N GLN A 132 17.38 17.20 -2.08
CA GLN A 132 17.71 16.02 -1.26
C GLN A 132 17.53 16.20 0.26
N LYS A 133 17.20 17.41 0.73
CA LYS A 133 16.83 17.66 2.12
C LYS A 133 15.37 17.30 2.41
N SER A 134 14.50 17.30 1.41
CA SER A 134 13.13 16.83 1.56
C SER A 134 13.10 15.32 1.41
N GLN A 135 12.20 14.66 2.14
CA GLN A 135 12.01 13.21 2.05
C GLN A 135 11.69 12.79 0.61
N TYR A 136 10.82 13.55 -0.08
CA TYR A 136 10.47 13.27 -1.47
C TYR A 136 11.68 13.37 -2.41
N GLY A 137 12.46 14.46 -2.32
CA GLY A 137 13.60 14.67 -3.21
C GLY A 137 14.71 13.64 -2.99
N LEU A 138 14.98 13.28 -1.74
CA LEU A 138 15.96 12.25 -1.40
C LEU A 138 15.56 10.87 -1.92
N LEU A 139 14.31 10.46 -1.66
CA LEU A 139 13.83 9.12 -1.96
C LEU A 139 13.63 8.91 -3.47
N ASN A 140 13.08 9.90 -4.16
CA ASN A 140 12.70 9.75 -5.58
C ASN A 140 13.83 10.10 -6.57
N LEU A 141 15.02 10.47 -6.07
CA LEU A 141 16.19 10.79 -6.89
C LEU A 141 16.54 9.66 -7.86
N ILE A 142 16.72 8.44 -7.34
CA ILE A 142 17.08 7.27 -8.15
C ILE A 142 15.89 6.84 -9.02
N TYR A 143 14.68 6.83 -8.44
CA TYR A 143 13.45 6.45 -9.13
C TYR A 143 13.22 7.25 -10.42
N HIS A 144 13.27 8.59 -10.35
CA HIS A 144 13.08 9.43 -11.54
C HIS A 144 14.29 9.39 -12.47
N GLY A 145 15.51 9.37 -11.94
CA GLY A 145 16.73 9.31 -12.74
C GLY A 145 16.79 8.07 -13.65
N LEU A 146 16.39 6.91 -13.13
CA LEU A 146 16.34 5.66 -13.91
C LEU A 146 15.28 5.71 -15.02
N LYS A 147 14.20 6.46 -14.85
CA LYS A 147 13.10 6.58 -15.83
C LYS A 147 13.36 7.56 -16.97
N ILE A 148 14.38 8.41 -16.90
CA ILE A 148 14.71 9.33 -18.00
C ILE A 148 15.01 8.50 -19.27
N GLU A 149 14.45 8.84 -20.41
CA GLU A 149 14.80 8.16 -21.67
C GLU A 149 16.14 8.69 -22.21
N ASN A 150 17.24 8.08 -21.74
CA ASN A 150 18.61 8.31 -22.20
C ASN A 150 19.47 7.05 -22.02
N ASP A 151 20.46 6.88 -22.91
CA ASP A 151 21.37 5.73 -22.85
C ASP A 151 22.40 5.85 -21.72
N ASP A 152 22.75 7.06 -21.30
CA ASP A 152 23.72 7.29 -20.23
C ASP A 152 23.04 7.39 -18.86
N LYS A 153 23.11 6.29 -18.10
CA LYS A 153 22.65 6.20 -16.70
C LYS A 153 23.77 6.35 -15.67
N SER A 154 25.00 6.65 -16.10
CA SER A 154 26.19 6.60 -15.25
C SER A 154 26.07 7.51 -14.02
N HIS A 155 25.56 8.73 -14.22
CA HIS A 155 25.33 9.68 -13.11
C HIS A 155 24.36 9.14 -12.06
N VAL A 156 23.24 8.57 -12.49
CA VAL A 156 22.22 8.02 -11.58
C VAL A 156 22.75 6.81 -10.82
N ILE A 157 23.53 5.96 -11.48
CA ILE A 157 24.18 4.79 -10.86
C ILE A 157 25.14 5.24 -9.76
N LEU A 158 25.97 6.25 -10.00
CA LEU A 158 26.90 6.81 -9.00
C LEU A 158 26.16 7.38 -7.77
N LEU A 159 24.98 7.98 -7.97
CA LEU A 159 24.15 8.49 -6.88
C LEU A 159 23.62 7.36 -5.97
N CYS A 160 23.38 6.16 -6.51
CA CYS A 160 22.97 5.00 -5.73
C CYS A 160 24.16 4.42 -4.96
N ASN A 161 24.42 4.95 -3.77
CA ASN A 161 25.54 4.55 -2.93
C ASN A 161 25.12 4.43 -1.45
N GLN A 162 26.06 4.01 -0.60
CA GLN A 162 25.79 3.82 0.83
C GLN A 162 25.33 5.12 1.52
N SER A 163 25.90 6.27 1.13
CA SER A 163 25.51 7.55 1.73
C SER A 163 24.06 7.92 1.41
N TRP A 164 23.61 7.67 0.17
CA TRP A 164 22.21 7.83 -0.19
C TRP A 164 21.31 6.90 0.63
N VAL A 165 21.66 5.61 0.73
CA VAL A 165 20.88 4.66 1.54
C VAL A 165 20.80 5.11 3.00
N ASP A 166 21.92 5.45 3.63
CA ASP A 166 21.94 5.86 5.04
C ASP A 166 21.08 7.11 5.28
N LYS A 167 21.12 8.09 4.37
CA LYS A 167 20.24 9.27 4.43
C LYS A 167 18.76 8.87 4.33
N CYS A 168 18.41 7.96 3.42
CA CYS A 168 17.03 7.48 3.29
C CYS A 168 16.56 6.79 4.57
N VAL A 169 17.39 5.93 5.16
CA VAL A 169 17.06 5.24 6.42
C VAL A 169 16.83 6.23 7.55
N LEU A 170 17.65 7.28 7.67
CA LEU A 170 17.47 8.33 8.68
C LEU A 170 16.17 9.14 8.49
N GLN A 171 15.58 9.12 7.30
CA GLN A 171 14.30 9.77 6.97
C GLN A 171 13.11 8.79 7.03
N GLY A 172 13.27 7.61 7.64
CA GLY A 172 12.17 6.65 7.80
C GLY A 172 11.66 6.08 6.48
N VAL A 173 12.51 5.99 5.47
CA VAL A 173 12.15 5.38 4.19
C VAL A 173 11.94 3.88 4.34
N GLU A 174 10.85 3.39 3.78
CA GLU A 174 10.53 1.96 3.76
C GLU A 174 11.63 1.12 3.10
N PRO A 175 12.03 -0.01 3.72
CA PRO A 175 13.11 -0.84 3.20
C PRO A 175 12.86 -1.36 1.78
N ASP A 176 11.63 -1.74 1.48
CA ASP A 176 11.26 -2.37 0.22
C ASP A 176 11.38 -1.38 -0.94
N THR A 177 10.99 -0.13 -0.70
CA THR A 177 11.14 1.00 -1.63
C THR A 177 12.60 1.22 -2.01
N LEU A 178 13.53 1.13 -1.05
CA LEU A 178 14.97 1.22 -1.30
C LEU A 178 15.51 0.02 -2.06
N GLN A 179 15.10 -1.19 -1.69
CA GLN A 179 15.55 -2.42 -2.34
C GLN A 179 15.15 -2.44 -3.82
N ILE A 180 13.95 -1.99 -4.15
CA ILE A 180 13.47 -1.85 -5.54
C ILE A 180 14.37 -0.90 -6.33
N ASP A 181 14.69 0.27 -5.80
CA ASP A 181 15.51 1.26 -6.50
C ASP A 181 16.97 0.79 -6.68
N ILE A 182 17.53 0.11 -5.68
CA ILE A 182 18.86 -0.51 -5.77
C ILE A 182 18.86 -1.62 -6.83
N HIS A 183 17.82 -2.45 -6.88
CA HIS A 183 17.71 -3.52 -7.87
C HIS A 183 17.64 -2.97 -9.30
N LYS A 184 16.79 -1.95 -9.54
CA LYS A 184 16.72 -1.28 -10.84
C LYS A 184 18.02 -0.57 -11.22
N THR A 185 18.77 -0.07 -10.24
CA THR A 185 20.10 0.49 -10.49
C THR A 185 21.10 -0.60 -10.90
N LEU A 186 21.01 -1.79 -10.31
CA LEU A 186 21.84 -2.94 -10.68
C LEU A 186 21.56 -3.37 -12.12
N GLU A 187 20.29 -3.42 -12.51
CA GLU A 187 19.86 -3.68 -13.90
C GLU A 187 20.48 -2.65 -14.85
N ALA A 188 20.36 -1.35 -14.53
CA ALA A 188 20.92 -0.27 -15.34
C ALA A 188 22.46 -0.35 -15.47
N ALA A 189 23.18 -0.60 -14.36
CA ALA A 189 24.64 -0.77 -14.38
C ALA A 189 25.07 -1.96 -15.24
N THR A 190 24.32 -3.07 -15.16
CA THR A 190 24.57 -4.27 -15.96
C THR A 190 24.34 -4.01 -17.45
N LEU A 191 23.29 -3.27 -17.81
CA LEU A 191 22.99 -2.89 -19.19
C LEU A 191 24.03 -1.94 -19.79
N LEU A 192 24.59 -1.02 -18.99
CA LEU A 192 25.70 -0.16 -19.41
C LEU A 192 27.02 -0.92 -19.62
N GLY A 193 27.16 -2.11 -19.04
CA GLY A 193 28.39 -2.90 -19.11
C GLY A 193 29.54 -2.40 -18.22
N ASP A 194 29.24 -1.56 -17.23
CA ASP A 194 30.25 -1.10 -16.26
C ASP A 194 30.42 -2.13 -15.13
N LEU A 195 31.40 -3.02 -15.28
CA LEU A 195 31.68 -4.07 -14.30
C LEU A 195 31.96 -3.52 -12.89
N ALA A 196 32.66 -2.39 -12.78
CA ALA A 196 33.01 -1.83 -11.48
C ALA A 196 31.75 -1.37 -10.74
N GLU A 197 30.87 -0.65 -11.45
CA GLU A 197 29.61 -0.18 -10.89
C GLU A 197 28.61 -1.33 -10.65
N THR A 198 28.54 -2.32 -11.53
CA THR A 198 27.73 -3.53 -11.31
C THR A 198 28.14 -4.24 -10.01
N VAL A 199 29.43 -4.48 -9.80
CA VAL A 199 29.93 -5.12 -8.57
C VAL A 199 29.65 -4.25 -7.35
N ARG A 200 29.84 -2.94 -7.45
CA ARG A 200 29.59 -2.00 -6.34
C ARG A 200 28.11 -2.02 -5.91
N ILE A 201 27.19 -1.96 -6.87
CA ILE A 201 25.75 -2.00 -6.59
C ILE A 201 25.33 -3.39 -6.09
N LEU A 202 25.91 -4.47 -6.61
CA LEU A 202 25.64 -5.83 -6.13
C LEU A 202 26.01 -5.99 -4.65
N LEU A 203 27.19 -5.50 -4.25
CA LEU A 203 27.64 -5.50 -2.85
C LEU A 203 26.74 -4.63 -1.96
N LEU A 204 26.30 -3.47 -2.46
CA LEU A 204 25.34 -2.62 -1.77
C LEU A 204 24.01 -3.37 -1.56
N SER A 205 23.45 -3.94 -2.62
CA SER A 205 22.22 -4.73 -2.58
C SER A 205 22.31 -5.86 -1.56
N GLN A 206 23.40 -6.64 -1.57
CA GLN A 206 23.61 -7.73 -0.62
C GLN A 206 23.65 -7.24 0.82
N ARG A 207 24.35 -6.13 1.09
CA ARG A 207 24.41 -5.56 2.44
C ARG A 207 23.04 -5.11 2.93
N ILE A 208 22.27 -4.43 2.08
CA ILE A 208 20.93 -3.94 2.41
C ILE A 208 19.96 -5.11 2.61
N ASN A 209 19.98 -6.11 1.73
CA ASN A 209 19.18 -7.32 1.87
C ASN A 209 19.50 -8.07 3.16
N PHE A 210 20.77 -8.26 3.50
CA PHE A 210 21.14 -8.92 4.75
C PHE A 210 20.66 -8.14 5.98
N ARG A 211 20.86 -6.82 6.01
CA ARG A 211 20.43 -5.97 7.13
C ARG A 211 18.92 -6.08 7.36
N TYR A 212 18.15 -6.05 6.29
CA TYR A 212 16.70 -5.96 6.35
C TYR A 212 16.04 -7.33 6.48
N SER A 213 16.39 -8.27 5.62
CA SER A 213 15.75 -9.58 5.54
C SER A 213 16.28 -10.56 6.59
N VAL A 214 17.42 -10.28 7.23
CA VAL A 214 17.97 -11.12 8.30
C VAL A 214 17.98 -10.38 9.64
N LEU A 215 18.80 -9.33 9.79
CA LEU A 215 19.03 -8.72 11.11
C LEU A 215 17.76 -8.08 11.68
N PHE A 216 17.10 -7.21 10.90
CA PHE A 216 15.88 -6.55 11.34
C PHE A 216 14.69 -7.50 11.37
N ALA A 217 14.60 -8.47 10.47
CA ALA A 217 13.54 -9.48 10.52
C ALA A 217 13.60 -10.30 11.83
N GLN A 218 14.81 -10.71 12.26
CA GLN A 218 15.00 -11.47 13.51
C GLN A 218 14.62 -10.69 14.77
N SER A 219 14.69 -9.36 14.72
CA SER A 219 14.38 -8.48 15.86
C SER A 219 13.14 -7.62 15.62
N ALA A 220 12.33 -7.93 14.61
CA ALA A 220 11.26 -7.07 14.10
C ALA A 220 10.28 -6.65 15.21
N SER A 221 9.86 -7.60 16.05
CA SER A 221 8.94 -7.34 17.16
C SER A 221 9.55 -6.49 18.27
N LEU A 222 10.86 -6.62 18.53
CA LEU A 222 11.57 -5.78 19.48
C LEU A 222 11.75 -4.36 18.94
N THR A 223 12.07 -4.23 17.65
CA THR A 223 12.18 -2.93 16.98
C THR A 223 10.84 -2.21 16.96
N ALA A 224 9.75 -2.90 16.63
CA ALA A 224 8.39 -2.37 16.71
C ALA A 224 8.05 -1.89 18.12
N GLY A 225 8.31 -2.71 19.15
CA GLY A 225 8.08 -2.31 20.54
C GLY A 225 8.87 -1.06 20.93
N ALA A 226 10.14 -0.98 20.53
CA ALA A 226 10.98 0.19 20.80
C ALA A 226 10.47 1.45 20.09
N LEU A 227 10.04 1.34 18.83
CA LEU A 227 9.47 2.46 18.05
C LEU A 227 8.20 3.02 18.71
N ILE A 228 7.32 2.14 19.17
CA ILE A 228 6.12 2.53 19.91
C ILE A 228 6.52 3.30 21.18
N SER A 229 7.46 2.76 21.97
CA SER A 229 7.91 3.39 23.21
C SER A 229 8.61 4.74 23.04
N ILE A 230 9.14 5.05 21.85
CA ILE A 230 9.76 6.36 21.55
C ILE A 230 8.84 7.30 20.75
N GLY A 231 7.56 6.97 20.59
CA GLY A 231 6.57 7.82 19.92
C GLY A 231 6.73 7.87 18.39
N LYS A 232 7.26 6.79 17.79
CA LYS A 232 7.40 6.62 16.33
C LYS A 232 6.47 5.53 15.81
N GLN A 233 5.19 5.61 16.18
CA GLN A 233 4.19 4.59 15.85
C GLN A 233 4.00 4.43 14.34
N GLU A 234 4.10 5.53 13.58
CA GLU A 234 3.96 5.55 12.11
C GLU A 234 5.01 4.68 11.39
N GLU A 235 6.19 4.46 12.00
CA GLU A 235 7.29 3.66 11.43
C GLU A 235 7.14 2.15 11.72
N VAL A 236 6.26 1.75 12.63
CA VAL A 236 6.18 0.38 13.15
C VAL A 236 5.93 -0.66 12.05
N LEU A 237 4.99 -0.38 11.14
CA LEU A 237 4.61 -1.31 10.09
C LEU A 237 5.77 -1.63 9.15
N GLN A 238 6.66 -0.68 8.90
CA GLN A 238 7.82 -0.84 8.01
C GLN A 238 8.81 -1.91 8.50
N HIS A 239 8.73 -2.29 9.78
CA HIS A 239 9.62 -3.27 10.41
C HIS A 239 8.99 -4.65 10.59
N VAL A 240 7.67 -4.75 10.57
CA VAL A 240 6.93 -6.01 10.79
C VAL A 240 6.16 -6.50 9.56
N VAL A 241 6.05 -5.64 8.54
CA VAL A 241 5.48 -5.93 7.24
C VAL A 241 6.55 -5.73 6.17
N ARG A 242 6.65 -6.66 5.22
CA ARG A 242 7.44 -6.52 3.98
C ARG A 242 6.61 -6.90 2.78
N TYR A 243 6.67 -6.09 1.74
CA TYR A 243 5.93 -6.28 0.49
C TYR A 243 4.44 -6.54 0.74
N GLY A 244 3.88 -5.87 1.74
CA GLY A 244 2.49 -6.05 2.18
C GLY A 244 2.19 -7.34 2.96
N GLN A 245 3.21 -8.15 3.27
CA GLN A 245 3.07 -9.41 4.01
C GLN A 245 3.68 -9.31 5.41
N LEU A 246 3.04 -9.96 6.38
CA LEU A 246 3.54 -10.06 7.74
C LEU A 246 4.81 -10.92 7.78
N ILE A 247 5.89 -10.41 8.39
CA ILE A 247 7.16 -11.15 8.53
C ILE A 247 7.40 -11.71 9.93
N ILE A 248 6.50 -11.43 10.86
CA ILE A 248 6.52 -11.92 12.24
C ILE A 248 5.39 -12.93 12.49
N PRO A 249 5.47 -13.78 13.51
CA PRO A 249 4.36 -14.64 13.90
C PRO A 249 3.11 -13.82 14.28
N PRO A 250 1.88 -14.30 13.96
CA PRO A 250 0.64 -13.61 14.32
C PRO A 250 0.52 -13.26 15.80
N GLN A 251 1.01 -14.12 16.68
CA GLN A 251 0.99 -13.88 18.13
C GLN A 251 1.85 -12.68 18.55
N GLU A 252 2.97 -12.45 17.85
CA GLU A 252 3.79 -11.26 18.06
C GLU A 252 3.11 -10.01 17.50
N SER A 253 2.48 -10.14 16.33
CA SER A 253 1.65 -9.07 15.74
C SER A 253 0.55 -8.62 16.71
N PHE A 254 -0.17 -9.56 17.33
CA PHE A 254 -1.22 -9.24 18.32
C PHE A 254 -0.69 -8.44 19.52
N LYS A 255 0.50 -8.76 20.01
CA LYS A 255 1.14 -7.99 21.10
C LYS A 255 1.44 -6.56 20.68
N ILE A 256 1.90 -6.38 19.44
CA ILE A 256 2.20 -5.05 18.88
C ILE A 256 0.90 -4.26 18.67
N VAL A 257 -0.15 -4.89 18.13
CA VAL A 257 -1.48 -4.28 18.00
C VAL A 257 -2.01 -3.81 19.36
N LEU A 258 -1.88 -4.63 20.41
CA LEU A 258 -2.29 -4.25 21.76
C LEU A 258 -1.48 -3.06 22.30
N HIS A 259 -0.17 -3.04 22.05
CA HIS A 259 0.69 -1.94 22.47
C HIS A 259 0.33 -0.63 21.74
N LEU A 260 0.12 -0.69 20.41
CA LEU A 260 -0.36 0.45 19.61
C LEU A 260 -1.72 0.95 20.10
N SER A 261 -2.65 0.04 20.41
CA SER A 261 -3.97 0.39 20.96
C SER A 261 -3.87 1.13 22.29
N ASN A 262 -2.96 0.71 23.17
CA ASN A 262 -2.76 1.35 24.48
C ASN A 262 -2.13 2.75 24.36
N GLU A 263 -1.36 3.00 23.30
CA GLU A 263 -0.78 4.31 22.96
C GLU A 263 -1.68 5.14 22.02
N GLU A 264 -2.95 4.76 21.87
CA GLU A 264 -3.96 5.43 21.03
C GLU A 264 -3.62 5.52 19.52
N ALA A 265 -2.61 4.77 19.06
CA ALA A 265 -2.22 4.65 17.64
C ALA A 265 -3.13 3.66 16.89
N ASN A 266 -4.42 3.97 16.86
CA ASN A 266 -5.47 3.06 16.38
C ASN A 266 -5.39 2.81 14.86
N GLN A 267 -4.90 3.78 14.08
CA GLN A 267 -4.81 3.63 12.63
C GLN A 267 -3.72 2.61 12.23
N GLU A 268 -2.54 2.71 12.86
CA GLU A 268 -1.43 1.78 12.71
C GLU A 268 -1.84 0.38 13.19
N ALA A 269 -2.51 0.31 14.34
CA ALA A 269 -3.03 -0.94 14.89
C ALA A 269 -4.00 -1.62 13.91
N LEU A 270 -4.97 -0.87 13.38
CA LEU A 270 -5.93 -1.38 12.39
C LEU A 270 -5.23 -1.86 11.12
N ASN A 271 -4.26 -1.10 10.60
CA ASN A 271 -3.50 -1.50 9.43
C ASN A 271 -2.76 -2.83 9.66
N LEU A 272 -2.11 -3.00 10.83
CA LEU A 272 -1.43 -4.24 11.18
C LEU A 272 -2.42 -5.42 11.32
N THR A 273 -3.63 -5.20 11.85
CA THR A 273 -4.66 -6.27 11.89
C THR A 273 -5.08 -6.72 10.50
N ARG A 274 -5.17 -5.82 9.51
CA ARG A 274 -5.51 -6.19 8.12
C ARG A 274 -4.42 -7.07 7.49
N THR A 275 -3.16 -6.70 7.66
CA THR A 275 -2.04 -7.54 7.17
C THR A 275 -1.98 -8.89 7.87
N THR A 276 -2.27 -8.92 9.17
CA THR A 276 -2.30 -10.17 9.95
C THR A 276 -3.46 -11.07 9.54
N GLU A 277 -4.63 -10.51 9.24
CA GLU A 277 -5.79 -11.22 8.70
C GLU A 277 -5.42 -11.92 7.38
N MET A 278 -4.88 -11.18 6.42
CA MET A 278 -4.48 -11.73 5.12
C MET A 278 -3.49 -12.89 5.27
N PHE A 279 -2.52 -12.77 6.18
CA PHE A 279 -1.55 -13.83 6.45
C PHE A 279 -2.21 -15.08 7.06
N ILE A 280 -3.16 -14.89 7.99
CA ILE A 280 -3.90 -15.98 8.62
C ILE A 280 -4.80 -16.70 7.59
N GLU A 281 -5.50 -15.93 6.75
CA GLU A 281 -6.39 -16.45 5.70
C GLU A 281 -5.61 -17.22 4.63
N ASP A 282 -4.50 -16.68 4.11
CA ASP A 282 -3.65 -17.36 3.13
C ASP A 282 -3.13 -18.70 3.66
N LYS A 283 -2.66 -18.73 4.92
CA LYS A 283 -2.25 -19.99 5.56
C LYS A 283 -3.40 -20.98 5.67
N PHE A 284 -4.60 -20.51 5.96
CA PHE A 284 -5.76 -21.36 6.11
C PHE A 284 -6.29 -21.93 4.79
N GLU A 285 -6.28 -21.14 3.72
CA GLU A 285 -6.61 -21.61 2.37
C GLU A 285 -5.66 -22.73 1.91
N ASN A 286 -4.37 -22.61 2.23
CA ASN A 286 -3.39 -23.66 1.98
C ASN A 286 -3.71 -24.95 2.76
N LEU A 287 -4.24 -24.86 3.98
CA LEU A 287 -4.69 -26.02 4.77
C LEU A 287 -5.95 -26.68 4.20
N LEU A 288 -6.86 -25.89 3.63
CA LEU A 288 -8.09 -26.39 3.00
C LEU A 288 -7.85 -27.18 1.71
N SER A 289 -6.66 -27.04 1.10
CA SER A 289 -6.30 -27.64 -0.18
C SER A 289 -6.04 -29.16 -0.11
N GLY A 290 -6.07 -29.76 1.09
CA GLY A 290 -5.84 -31.19 1.34
C GLY A 290 -7.11 -32.00 1.65
N ASP A 291 -6.94 -33.26 2.09
CA ASP A 291 -8.01 -34.22 2.43
C ASP A 291 -8.76 -33.90 3.75
N GLY A 292 -8.76 -32.64 4.18
CA GLY A 292 -9.33 -32.16 5.44
C GLY A 292 -8.28 -31.52 6.35
N ILE A 293 -8.74 -30.80 7.38
CA ILE A 293 -7.88 -30.05 8.31
C ILE A 293 -7.71 -30.86 9.62
N PRO A 294 -6.47 -31.13 10.07
CA PRO A 294 -6.23 -31.69 11.39
C PRO A 294 -6.83 -30.83 12.50
N TYR A 295 -7.37 -31.48 13.54
CA TYR A 295 -8.05 -30.79 14.63
C TYR A 295 -7.17 -29.70 15.30
N ASP A 296 -5.91 -30.02 15.61
CA ASP A 296 -5.01 -29.06 16.28
C ASP A 296 -4.71 -27.85 15.39
N GLU A 297 -4.59 -28.05 14.08
CA GLU A 297 -4.35 -26.99 13.12
C GLU A 297 -5.58 -26.09 12.97
N PHE A 298 -6.77 -26.67 12.93
CA PHE A 298 -8.02 -25.92 12.95
C PHE A 298 -8.17 -25.11 14.24
N MET A 299 -7.93 -25.72 15.40
CA MET A 299 -8.07 -25.02 16.69
C MET A 299 -7.06 -23.89 16.84
N ASN A 300 -5.83 -24.07 16.36
CA ASN A 300 -4.84 -23.00 16.28
C ASN A 300 -5.33 -21.85 15.39
N PHE A 301 -5.81 -22.16 14.18
CA PHE A 301 -6.38 -21.15 13.29
C PHE A 301 -7.57 -20.42 13.92
N PHE A 302 -8.52 -21.16 14.48
CA PHE A 302 -9.70 -20.61 15.16
C PHE A 302 -9.29 -19.66 16.29
N SER A 303 -8.29 -20.03 17.09
CA SER A 303 -7.80 -19.18 18.19
C SER A 303 -7.12 -17.91 17.68
N LEU A 304 -6.29 -18.00 16.64
CA LEU A 304 -5.68 -16.82 16.02
C LEU A 304 -6.73 -15.87 15.43
N TYR A 305 -7.72 -16.44 14.73
CA TYR A 305 -8.81 -15.68 14.14
C TYR A 305 -9.67 -15.02 15.22
N SER A 306 -9.98 -15.73 16.32
CA SER A 306 -10.69 -15.15 17.46
C SER A 306 -9.95 -13.96 18.08
N GLN A 307 -8.65 -14.11 18.35
CA GLN A 307 -7.82 -13.03 18.92
C GLN A 307 -7.79 -11.81 18.01
N LEU A 308 -7.59 -12.01 16.71
CA LEU A 308 -7.59 -10.95 15.70
C LEU A 308 -8.90 -10.14 15.72
N PHE A 309 -10.05 -10.81 15.70
CA PHE A 309 -11.34 -10.13 15.64
C PHE A 309 -11.75 -9.44 16.95
N MET A 310 -11.33 -9.98 18.11
CA MET A 310 -11.48 -9.27 19.38
C MET A 310 -10.61 -8.01 19.43
N LEU A 311 -9.37 -8.07 18.95
CA LEU A 311 -8.51 -6.88 18.81
C LEU A 311 -9.12 -5.83 17.88
N LYS A 312 -9.65 -6.23 16.72
CA LYS A 312 -10.35 -5.31 15.81
C LYS A 312 -11.56 -4.65 16.47
N THR A 313 -12.32 -5.41 17.26
CA THR A 313 -13.46 -4.89 18.02
C THR A 313 -13.02 -3.86 19.06
N ARG A 314 -11.93 -4.13 19.80
CA ARG A 314 -11.30 -3.18 20.74
C ARG A 314 -10.89 -1.88 20.04
N LEU A 315 -10.40 -1.98 18.81
CA LEU A 315 -10.00 -0.83 17.96
C LEU A 315 -11.18 -0.09 17.31
N GLY A 316 -12.43 -0.50 17.58
CA GLY A 316 -13.63 0.15 17.06
C GLY A 316 -14.08 -0.30 15.68
N ASP A 317 -13.59 -1.42 15.14
CA ASP A 317 -14.18 -2.03 13.93
C ASP A 317 -15.52 -2.68 14.26
N GLU A 318 -16.61 -1.92 14.06
CA GLU A 318 -17.99 -2.36 14.32
C GLU A 318 -18.39 -3.63 13.54
N SER A 319 -17.72 -3.91 12.42
CA SER A 319 -18.01 -5.09 11.60
C SER A 319 -17.34 -6.36 12.11
N ALA A 320 -16.28 -6.22 12.91
CA ALA A 320 -15.42 -7.33 13.32
C ALA A 320 -16.19 -8.37 14.13
N TYR A 321 -16.88 -7.97 15.20
CA TYR A 321 -17.63 -8.90 16.04
C TYR A 321 -18.65 -9.72 15.23
N LYS A 322 -19.39 -9.07 14.34
CA LYS A 322 -20.37 -9.73 13.48
C LYS A 322 -19.73 -10.73 12.52
N LYS A 323 -18.60 -10.37 11.90
CA LYS A 323 -17.84 -11.27 11.02
C LYS A 323 -17.35 -12.51 11.79
N PHE A 324 -16.86 -12.33 13.00
CA PHE A 324 -16.41 -13.43 13.85
C PHE A 324 -17.55 -14.38 14.24
N VAL A 325 -18.71 -13.84 14.66
CA VAL A 325 -19.89 -14.66 14.97
C VAL A 325 -20.34 -15.47 13.75
N ASN A 326 -20.41 -14.85 12.57
CA ASN A 326 -20.76 -15.55 11.35
C ASN A 326 -19.76 -16.68 11.01
N PHE A 327 -18.47 -16.42 11.18
CA PHE A 327 -17.43 -17.42 10.99
C PHE A 327 -17.57 -18.59 11.97
N GLN A 328 -17.84 -18.31 13.26
CA GLN A 328 -18.06 -19.34 14.27
C GLN A 328 -19.29 -20.19 13.96
N LEU A 329 -20.40 -19.58 13.51
CA LEU A 329 -21.61 -20.28 13.11
C LEU A 329 -21.37 -21.20 11.91
N TYR A 330 -20.72 -20.68 10.86
CA TYR A 330 -20.36 -21.45 9.67
C TYR A 330 -19.58 -22.71 10.05
N TRP A 331 -18.50 -22.57 10.83
CA TRP A 331 -17.69 -23.72 11.22
C TRP A 331 -18.42 -24.69 12.15
N SER A 332 -19.31 -24.18 13.01
CA SER A 332 -20.16 -25.05 13.84
C SER A 332 -21.09 -25.93 12.99
N GLU A 333 -21.62 -25.40 11.90
CA GLU A 333 -22.44 -26.15 10.93
C GLU A 333 -21.60 -27.15 10.14
N VAL A 334 -20.42 -26.75 9.67
CA VAL A 334 -19.48 -27.64 8.96
C VAL A 334 -19.07 -28.82 9.84
N ILE A 335 -18.70 -28.57 11.09
CA ILE A 335 -18.33 -29.62 12.05
C ILE A 335 -19.52 -30.54 12.32
N SER A 336 -20.72 -29.99 12.51
CA SER A 336 -21.93 -30.79 12.75
C SER A 336 -22.30 -31.67 11.55
N SER A 337 -22.05 -31.20 10.33
CA SER A 337 -22.38 -31.92 9.09
C SER A 337 -21.38 -33.02 8.75
N ASN A 338 -20.13 -32.90 9.19
CA ASN A 338 -19.05 -33.84 8.86
C ASN A 338 -18.67 -34.79 10.01
N ALA A 339 -19.14 -34.52 11.24
CA ALA A 339 -18.82 -35.35 12.39
C ALA A 339 -19.51 -36.72 12.33
N LYS A 340 -18.71 -37.79 12.44
CA LYS A 340 -19.23 -39.17 12.51
C LYS A 340 -19.93 -39.50 13.83
N ASN A 341 -19.68 -38.70 14.87
CA ASN A 341 -20.24 -38.89 16.21
C ASN A 341 -20.60 -37.53 16.82
N LYS A 342 -21.84 -37.44 17.30
CA LYS A 342 -22.45 -36.24 17.87
C LYS A 342 -21.74 -35.76 19.14
N GLU A 343 -21.28 -36.66 20.00
CA GLU A 343 -20.57 -36.28 21.23
C GLU A 343 -19.26 -35.56 20.92
N TYR A 344 -18.50 -36.04 19.94
CA TYR A 344 -17.27 -35.36 19.49
C TYR A 344 -17.57 -34.00 18.82
N SER A 345 -18.65 -33.91 18.03
CA SER A 345 -19.10 -32.64 17.46
C SER A 345 -19.42 -31.60 18.53
N ASP A 346 -20.18 -32.02 19.55
CA ASP A 346 -20.60 -31.14 20.64
C ASP A 346 -19.41 -30.73 21.52
N ALA A 347 -18.49 -31.65 21.81
CA ALA A 347 -17.24 -31.34 22.52
C ALA A 347 -16.40 -30.29 21.78
N PHE A 348 -16.22 -30.45 20.46
CA PHE A 348 -15.48 -29.51 19.62
C PHE A 348 -16.13 -28.12 19.64
N LYS A 349 -17.45 -28.03 19.39
CA LYS A 349 -18.15 -26.73 19.41
C LYS A 349 -18.05 -26.05 20.78
N ASN A 350 -18.12 -26.80 21.88
CA ASN A 350 -17.94 -26.26 23.22
C ASN A 350 -16.54 -25.67 23.42
N GLU A 351 -15.52 -26.30 22.86
CA GLU A 351 -14.15 -25.80 22.93
C GLU A 351 -13.94 -24.52 22.11
N MET A 352 -14.54 -24.44 20.91
CA MET A 352 -14.56 -23.20 20.13
C MET A 352 -15.21 -22.07 20.94
N VAL A 353 -16.35 -22.32 21.57
CA VAL A 353 -17.04 -21.33 22.43
C VAL A 353 -16.17 -20.93 23.62
N ALA A 354 -15.56 -21.89 24.30
CA ALA A 354 -14.67 -21.62 25.43
C ALA A 354 -13.45 -20.78 25.02
N ASN A 355 -12.84 -21.08 23.86
CA ASN A 355 -11.74 -20.31 23.32
C ASN A 355 -12.15 -18.86 23.01
N SER A 356 -13.31 -18.66 22.37
CA SER A 356 -13.86 -17.32 22.09
C SER A 356 -14.10 -16.52 23.37
N GLN A 357 -14.70 -17.15 24.39
CA GLN A 357 -14.99 -16.50 25.67
C GLN A 357 -13.71 -16.13 26.43
N ALA A 358 -12.74 -17.04 26.49
CA ALA A 358 -11.44 -16.77 27.10
C ALA A 358 -10.73 -15.60 26.41
N THR A 359 -10.74 -15.59 25.08
CA THR A 359 -10.13 -14.53 24.27
C THR A 359 -10.82 -13.18 24.50
N ALA A 360 -12.15 -13.15 24.52
CA ALA A 360 -12.91 -11.93 24.80
C ALA A 360 -12.59 -11.36 26.19
N MET A 361 -12.51 -12.20 27.23
CA MET A 361 -12.17 -11.76 28.59
C MET A 361 -10.76 -11.15 28.72
N CYS A 362 -9.83 -11.51 27.83
CA CYS A 362 -8.47 -10.99 27.87
C CYS A 362 -8.27 -9.70 27.06
N LEU A 363 -9.09 -9.47 26.02
CA LEU A 363 -8.82 -8.45 25.00
C LEU A 363 -9.87 -7.32 24.95
N LEU A 364 -11.10 -7.59 25.37
CA LEU A 364 -12.16 -6.58 25.57
C LEU A 364 -12.18 -6.17 27.04
#